data_AF-A0A6B0U8M7-F1
#
_entry.id   AF-A0A6B0U8M7-F1
#
_cell.length_a   1.000
_cell.length_b   1.000
_cell.length_c   1.000
_cell.angle_alpha   90.00
_cell.angle_beta   90.00
_cell.angle_gamma   90.00
#
_symmetry.space_group_name_H-M   'P 1'
#
loop_
_entity.id
_entity.type
_entity.pdbx_description
1 polymer ?
#
loop_
_entity_poly.entity_id
_entity_poly.type
_entity_poly.pdbx_seq_one_letter_code
_entity_poly.pdbx_strand_id
1 'polypeptide(L)'
;MRMVFLVFFLILACSVVGSQARVMRMPSRCVRGREKLCKTHYKPQRFFFDFTKRDCSEFYGCWRKKNGFSTKWDCLKECKVGIAG
;
A
#
# COMPACT_ATOMS: atom_id res chain seq x y z
N MET A 1 -36.08 -31.41 -5.48
CA MET A 1 -35.56 -30.90 -4.19
C MET A 1 -34.04 -31.08 -4.00
N ARG A 2 -33.43 -32.25 -4.27
CA ARG A 2 -31.97 -32.49 -4.06
C ARG A 2 -31.04 -31.71 -5.01
N MET A 3 -31.42 -31.57 -6.28
CA MET A 3 -30.58 -30.93 -7.31
C MET A 3 -30.43 -29.42 -7.12
N VAL A 4 -31.44 -28.77 -6.55
CA VAL A 4 -31.44 -27.31 -6.29
C VAL A 4 -30.33 -26.96 -5.30
N PHE A 5 -30.18 -27.74 -4.21
CA PHE A 5 -29.11 -27.54 -3.23
C PHE A 5 -27.72 -27.70 -3.86
N LEU A 6 -27.51 -28.68 -4.74
CA LEU A 6 -26.23 -28.87 -5.42
C LEU A 6 -25.87 -27.68 -6.31
N VAL A 7 -26.84 -27.14 -7.03
CA VAL A 7 -26.65 -25.95 -7.88
C VAL A 7 -26.32 -24.73 -7.01
N PHE A 8 -27.00 -24.52 -5.88
CA PHE A 8 -26.67 -23.46 -4.94
C PHE A 8 -25.26 -23.58 -4.35
N PHE A 9 -24.84 -24.78 -3.93
CA PHE A 9 -23.48 -25.00 -3.42
C PHE A 9 -22.40 -24.74 -4.48
N LEU A 10 -22.64 -25.11 -5.74
CA LEU A 10 -21.71 -24.84 -6.85
C LEU A 10 -21.60 -23.34 -7.15
N ILE A 11 -22.72 -22.61 -7.14
CA ILE A 11 -22.74 -21.15 -7.36
C ILE A 11 -22.00 -20.40 -6.24
N LEU A 12 -22.21 -20.81 -4.97
CA LEU A 12 -21.52 -20.24 -3.82
C LEU A 12 -20.01 -20.55 -3.85
N ALA A 13 -19.62 -21.76 -4.27
CA ALA A 13 -18.22 -22.12 -4.44
C ALA A 13 -17.53 -21.31 -5.56
N CYS A 14 -18.19 -21.10 -6.71
CA CYS A 14 -17.64 -20.32 -7.82
C CYS A 14 -17.46 -18.83 -7.47
N SER A 15 -18.34 -18.26 -6.65
CA SER A 15 -18.26 -16.84 -6.27
C SER A 15 -17.16 -16.55 -5.24
N VAL A 16 -16.85 -17.48 -4.34
CA VAL A 16 -15.73 -17.36 -3.38
C VAL A 16 -14.36 -17.41 -4.07
N VAL A 17 -14.22 -18.17 -5.15
CA VAL A 17 -12.97 -18.25 -5.95
C VAL A 17 -12.72 -16.95 -6.72
N GLY A 18 -13.76 -16.19 -7.06
CA GLY A 18 -13.67 -14.90 -7.78
C GLY A 18 -13.40 -13.68 -6.89
N SER A 19 -13.60 -13.78 -5.58
CA SER A 19 -13.41 -12.66 -4.63
C SER A 19 -12.00 -12.63 -4.03
N GLN A 20 -10.97 -12.93 -4.82
CA GLN A 20 -9.65 -12.36 -4.53
C GLN A 20 -9.71 -10.88 -4.88
N ALA A 21 -10.33 -10.09 -4.00
CA ALA A 21 -10.00 -8.68 -3.92
C ALA A 21 -8.48 -8.62 -3.91
N ARG A 22 -7.87 -8.08 -4.97
CA ARG A 22 -6.43 -7.88 -5.05
C ARG A 22 -6.07 -6.92 -3.92
N VAL A 23 -5.81 -7.47 -2.73
CA VAL A 23 -5.28 -6.71 -1.60
C VAL A 23 -3.89 -6.32 -2.03
N MET A 24 -3.80 -5.14 -2.63
CA MET A 24 -2.56 -4.55 -3.06
C MET A 24 -1.73 -4.30 -1.81
N ARG A 25 -0.86 -5.25 -1.45
CA ARG A 25 0.01 -5.14 -0.29
C ARG A 25 1.09 -4.12 -0.63
N MET A 26 0.78 -2.86 -0.36
CA MET A 26 1.73 -1.75 -0.52
C MET A 26 2.91 -1.95 0.44
N PRO A 27 4.16 -1.83 -0.03
CA PRO A 27 5.33 -1.90 0.83
C PRO A 27 5.26 -0.86 1.96
N SER A 28 5.65 -1.24 3.17
CA SER A 28 5.60 -0.34 4.34
C SER A 28 6.45 0.92 4.16
N ARG A 29 7.45 0.90 3.27
CA ARG A 29 8.30 2.07 2.96
C ARG A 29 7.57 3.12 2.13
N CYS A 30 6.52 2.74 1.39
CA CYS A 30 5.70 3.63 0.59
C CYS A 30 4.76 4.48 1.44
N VAL A 31 4.29 3.93 2.57
CA VAL A 31 3.30 4.57 3.42
C VAL A 31 3.99 5.41 4.49
N ARG A 32 3.62 6.68 4.58
CA ARG A 32 4.03 7.53 5.70
C ARG A 32 3.42 6.97 6.98
N GLY A 33 4.27 6.52 7.90
CA GLY A 33 3.84 6.15 9.26
C GLY A 33 3.51 7.36 10.11
N ARG A 34 3.08 7.14 11.36
CA ARG A 34 2.96 8.23 12.33
C ARG A 34 4.32 8.93 12.52
N GLU A 35 4.30 10.25 12.40
CA GLU A 35 5.48 11.07 12.68
C GLU A 35 5.90 10.87 14.13
N LYS A 36 7.19 10.66 14.35
CA LYS A 36 7.75 10.56 15.69
C LYS A 36 8.27 11.90 16.13
N LEU A 37 8.21 12.18 17.43
CA LEU A 37 8.94 13.30 18.00
C LEU A 37 10.43 13.12 17.72
N CYS A 38 11.03 14.12 17.10
CA CYS A 38 12.44 14.10 16.78
C CYS A 38 13.28 14.26 18.05
N LYS A 39 14.30 13.42 18.20
CA LYS A 39 15.27 13.54 19.30
C LYS A 39 16.21 14.75 19.12
N THR A 40 16.34 15.24 17.91
CA THR A 40 17.19 16.38 17.53
C THR A 40 16.39 17.33 16.64
N HIS A 41 16.86 18.56 16.44
CA HIS A 41 16.21 19.51 15.53
C HIS A 41 16.34 19.12 14.04
N TYR A 42 17.26 18.21 13.70
CA TYR A 42 17.47 17.78 12.32
C TYR A 42 16.36 16.84 11.85
N LYS A 43 15.58 17.30 10.86
CA LYS A 43 14.49 16.55 10.22
C LYS A 43 14.89 16.12 8.80
N PRO A 44 15.40 14.90 8.58
CA PRO A 44 15.75 14.46 7.25
C PRO A 44 14.52 14.39 6.32
N GLN A 45 14.74 14.83 5.09
CA GLN A 45 13.79 14.72 4.00
C GLN A 45 13.64 13.26 3.55
N ARG A 46 12.40 12.81 3.32
CA ARG A 46 12.09 11.53 2.67
C ARG A 46 10.88 11.65 1.76
N PHE A 47 10.85 10.81 0.72
CA PHE A 47 9.71 10.66 -0.17
C PHE A 47 8.83 9.48 0.27
N PHE A 48 7.52 9.71 0.28
CA PHE A 48 6.47 8.73 0.53
C PHE A 48 5.37 8.86 -0.51
N PHE A 49 4.64 7.78 -0.77
CA PHE A 49 3.53 7.79 -1.70
C PHE A 49 2.31 8.50 -1.08
N ASP A 50 1.80 9.52 -1.76
CA ASP A 50 0.60 10.24 -1.41
C ASP A 50 -0.56 9.70 -2.26
N PHE A 51 -1.48 8.97 -1.61
CA PHE A 51 -2.63 8.36 -2.27
C PHE A 51 -3.61 9.38 -2.86
N THR A 52 -3.67 10.58 -2.29
CA THR A 52 -4.54 11.67 -2.78
C THR A 52 -4.01 12.18 -4.11
N LYS A 53 -2.70 12.38 -4.20
CA LYS A 53 -2.02 12.89 -5.40
C LYS A 53 -1.66 11.80 -6.41
N ARG A 54 -1.71 10.53 -5.99
CA ARG A 54 -1.19 9.37 -6.71
C ARG A 54 0.27 9.56 -7.16
N ASP A 55 1.08 10.22 -6.32
CA ASP A 55 2.47 10.56 -6.59
C ASP A 55 3.30 10.52 -5.29
N CYS A 56 4.61 10.44 -5.42
CA CYS A 56 5.54 10.52 -4.30
C CYS A 56 5.79 11.97 -3.89
N SER A 57 5.39 12.31 -2.65
CA SER A 57 5.57 13.63 -2.05
C SER A 57 6.69 13.63 -1.03
N GLU A 58 7.28 14.80 -0.85
CA GLU A 58 8.36 15.07 0.10
C GLU A 58 7.83 15.35 1.50
N PHE A 59 8.48 14.78 2.51
CA PHE A 59 8.15 15.00 3.91
C PHE A 59 9.41 15.14 4.76
N TYR A 60 9.38 16.11 5.67
CA TYR A 60 10.42 16.33 6.68
C TYR A 60 9.97 15.74 8.01
N GLY A 61 10.83 14.93 8.64
CA GLY A 61 10.50 14.34 9.92
C GLY A 61 11.53 13.32 10.38
N CYS A 62 11.20 12.62 11.46
CA CYS A 62 12.05 11.59 12.03
C CYS A 62 11.57 10.19 11.65
N TRP A 63 12.28 9.61 10.70
CA TRP A 63 11.93 8.34 10.10
C TRP A 63 12.77 7.21 10.69
N ARG A 64 12.23 5.98 10.76
CA ARG A 64 13.07 4.79 11.00
C ARG A 64 14.05 4.69 9.83
N LYS A 65 15.26 4.15 10.03
CA LYS A 65 16.33 4.10 9.01
C LYS A 65 15.85 3.63 7.62
N LYS A 66 14.93 2.66 7.59
CA LYS A 66 14.38 2.07 6.35
C LYS A 66 13.02 2.65 5.93
N ASN A 67 12.47 3.69 6.56
CA ASN A 67 11.18 4.24 6.14
C ASN A 67 11.37 5.33 5.07
N GLY A 68 10.52 5.31 4.04
CA GLY A 68 10.60 6.24 2.91
C GLY A 68 11.86 6.08 2.06
N PHE A 69 11.94 6.96 1.05
CA PHE A 69 12.99 6.97 0.03
C PHE A 69 13.77 8.29 0.07
N SER A 70 15.04 8.25 -0.34
CA SER A 70 15.87 9.46 -0.43
C SER A 70 15.59 10.25 -1.71
N THR A 71 15.05 9.60 -2.74
CA THR A 71 14.72 10.24 -4.03
C THR A 71 13.26 9.98 -4.41
N LYS A 72 12.68 10.92 -5.16
CA LYS A 72 11.32 10.77 -5.73
C LYS A 72 11.24 9.57 -6.68
N TRP A 73 12.30 9.35 -7.47
CA TRP A 73 12.36 8.29 -8.47
C TRP A 73 12.28 6.89 -7.84
N ASP A 74 13.05 6.62 -6.78
CA ASP A 74 13.00 5.32 -6.10
C ASP A 74 11.63 5.05 -5.50
N CYS A 75 11.01 6.09 -4.92
CA CYS A 75 9.65 5.99 -4.41
C CYS A 75 8.65 5.67 -5.53
N LEU A 76 8.72 6.36 -6.66
CA LEU A 76 7.83 6.12 -7.79
C LEU A 76 7.99 4.70 -8.35
N LYS A 77 9.24 4.26 -8.52
CA LYS A 77 9.57 2.92 -9.02
C LYS A 77 8.98 1.82 -8.14
N GLU A 78 9.03 1.96 -6.81
CA GLU A 78 8.55 0.94 -5.90
C GLU A 78 7.03 1.05 -5.62
N CYS A 79 6.51 2.27 -5.46
CA CYS A 79 5.18 2.50 -4.91
C CYS A 79 4.09 2.77 -5.97
N LYS A 80 4.43 3.31 -7.14
CA LYS A 80 3.44 3.58 -8.20
C LYS A 80 3.13 2.33 -9.03
N VAL A 81 4.12 1.45 -9.22
CA VAL A 81 3.94 0.15 -9.89
C VAL A 81 2.99 -0.74 -9.08
N GLY A 82 2.95 -0.53 -7.76
CA GLY A 82 2.00 -1.14 -6.86
C GLY A 82 0.55 -0.66 -6.97
N ILE A 83 0.15 0.10 -8.00
CA ILE A 83 -1.25 0.56 -8.19
C ILE A 83 -1.79 0.17 -9.59
N ALA A 84 -0.97 -0.46 -10.42
CA ALA A 84 -1.42 -1.03 -11.69
C ALA A 84 -2.16 -2.35 -11.43
N GLY A 85 -3.48 -2.26 -11.25
CA GLY A 85 -4.39 -3.39 -11.11
C GLY A 85 -5.76 -3.02 -11.64
#